data_AF-A0A6B0XCZ1-F1
#
_entry.id   AF-A0A6B0XCZ1-F1
#
_cell.length_a   1.000
_cell.length_b   1.000
_cell.length_c   1.000
_cell.angle_alpha   90.00
_cell.angle_beta   90.00
_cell.angle_gamma   90.00
#
_symmetry.space_group_name_H-M   'P 1'
#
loop_
_entity.id
_entity.type
_entity.pdbx_description
1 polymer ?
#
loop_
_entity_poly.entity_id
_entity_poly.type
_entity_poly.pdbx_seq_one_letter_code
_entity_poly.pdbx_strand_id
1 'polypeptide(L)' 'ASLDHLEQDRDFLLQGDVFSDDLIDAWIDYKRTEEVDALRLRPHPYEFALYYDV' A
#
# COMPACT_ATOMS: atom_id res chain seq x y z
N ALA A 1 -1.50 -0.26 6.82
CA ALA A 1 -0.58 -0.41 7.97
C ALA A 1 0.87 -0.13 7.56
N SER A 2 1.55 -1.01 6.82
CA SER A 2 2.98 -0.78 6.50
C SER A 2 3.25 0.47 5.65
N LEU A 3 2.41 0.77 4.65
CA LEU A 3 2.54 1.99 3.85
C LEU A 3 2.24 3.25 4.66
N ASP A 4 1.34 3.17 5.65
CA ASP A 4 0.99 4.30 6.51
C ASP A 4 2.12 4.61 7.50
N HIS A 5 2.82 3.58 7.98
CA HIS A 5 4.03 3.76 8.78
C HIS A 5 5.18 4.32 7.97
N LEU A 6 5.37 3.86 6.73
CA LEU A 6 6.35 4.45 5.82
C LEU A 6 6.04 5.92 5.54
N GLU A 7 4.76 6.28 5.43
CA GLU A 7 4.35 7.67 5.24
C GLU A 7 4.69 8.55 6.45
N GLN A 8 4.58 8.00 7.67
CA GLN A 8 4.74 8.72 8.94
C GLN A 8 6.18 8.72 9.50
N ASP A 9 7.02 7.74 9.15
CA ASP A 9 8.37 7.54 9.69
C ASP A 9 9.36 7.20 8.56
N ARG A 10 9.74 8.21 7.77
CA ARG A 10 10.66 8.09 6.62
C ARG A 10 11.94 8.93 6.76
N ASP A 11 12.12 9.64 7.86
CA ASP A 11 13.23 10.60 8.04
C ASP A 11 14.60 9.94 7.90
N PHE A 12 14.70 8.67 8.32
CA PHE A 12 15.93 7.89 8.19
C PHE A 12 16.29 7.56 6.73
N LEU A 13 15.31 7.55 5.82
CA LEU A 13 15.49 7.32 4.38
C LEU A 13 15.88 8.61 3.64
N LEU A 14 15.41 9.76 4.13
CA LEU A 14 15.74 11.08 3.56
C LEU A 14 17.17 11.53 3.93
N GLN A 15 17.77 10.93 4.96
CA GLN A 15 19.10 11.29 5.41
C GLN A 15 20.16 11.01 4.33
N GLY A 16 20.86 12.08 3.91
CA GLY A 16 21.94 11.98 2.92
C GLY A 16 21.45 11.92 1.47
N ASP A 17 20.19 12.31 1.21
CA ASP A 17 19.60 12.38 -0.14
C ASP A 17 19.66 11.03 -0.87
N VAL A 18 19.59 9.93 -0.11
CA VAL A 18 19.58 8.56 -0.63
C VAL A 18 18.24 8.26 -1.28
N PHE A 19 17.16 8.74 -0.66
CA PHE A 19 15.82 8.75 -1.21
C PHE A 19 15.29 10.18 -1.17
N SER A 20 14.77 10.64 -2.31
CA SER A 20 14.07 11.91 -2.38
C SER A 20 12.63 11.74 -1.89
N ASP A 21 12.05 12.82 -1.37
CA ASP A 21 10.67 12.82 -0.89
C ASP A 21 9.67 12.48 -2.01
N ASP A 22 9.89 13.06 -3.21
CA ASP A 22 9.10 12.78 -4.42
C ASP A 22 9.10 11.30 -4.80
N LEU A 23 10.23 10.59 -4.62
CA LEU A 23 10.34 9.17 -4.93
C LEU A 23 9.52 8.32 -3.96
N ILE A 24 9.58 8.65 -2.67
CA ILE A 24 8.84 7.92 -1.63
C ILE A 24 7.33 8.14 -1.83
N ASP A 25 6.90 9.37 -2.11
CA ASP A 25 5.50 9.68 -2.36
C ASP A 25 4.97 8.97 -3.61
N ALA A 26 5.71 9.01 -4.72
CA ALA A 26 5.34 8.28 -5.93
C ALA A 26 5.27 6.76 -5.70
N TRP A 27 6.17 6.22 -4.88
CA TRP A 27 6.15 4.80 -4.53
C TRP A 27 4.94 4.41 -3.68
N ILE A 28 4.60 5.23 -2.69
CA ILE A 28 3.42 5.00 -1.84
C ILE A 28 2.15 5.04 -2.69
N ASP A 29 2.02 6.04 -3.57
CA ASP A 29 0.86 6.19 -4.46
C ASP A 29 0.72 4.97 -5.39
N TYR A 30 1.81 4.57 -6.05
CA TYR A 30 1.82 3.40 -6.92
C TYR A 30 1.39 2.13 -6.17
N LYS A 31 1.91 1.89 -4.97
CA LYS A 31 1.57 0.71 -4.17
C LYS A 31 0.11 0.73 -3.71
N ARG A 32 -0.43 1.90 -3.37
CA ARG A 32 -1.84 2.04 -2.96
C ARG A 32 -2.77 1.76 -4.15
N THR A 33 -2.53 2.42 -5.28
CA THR A 33 -3.43 2.42 -6.44
C THR A 33 -3.34 1.14 -7.27
N GLU A 34 -2.14 0.74 -7.67
CA GLU A 34 -1.94 -0.36 -8.64
C GLU A 34 -1.96 -1.75 -7.99
N GLU A 35 -1.60 -1.86 -6.70
CA GLU A 35 -1.51 -3.15 -6.00
C GLU A 35 -2.62 -3.34 -4.97
N VAL A 36 -2.69 -2.46 -3.96
CA VAL A 36 -3.60 -2.64 -2.82
C VAL A 36 -5.05 -2.47 -3.25
N ASP A 37 -5.39 -1.38 -3.92
CA ASP A 37 -6.77 -1.11 -4.34
C ASP A 37 -7.24 -2.11 -5.40
N ALA A 38 -6.37 -2.47 -6.34
CA ALA A 38 -6.67 -3.49 -7.32
C ALA A 38 -7.01 -4.85 -6.68
N LEU A 39 -6.34 -5.23 -5.58
CA LEU A 39 -6.69 -6.44 -4.83
C LEU A 39 -8.01 -6.25 -4.05
N ARG A 40 -8.14 -5.15 -3.33
CA ARG A 40 -9.27 -4.86 -2.43
C ARG A 40 -10.61 -4.78 -3.14
N LEU A 41 -10.63 -4.37 -4.41
CA LEU A 41 -11.84 -4.28 -5.23
C LEU A 41 -12.30 -5.63 -5.80
N ARG A 42 -11.47 -6.69 -5.70
CA ARG A 42 -11.81 -8.02 -6.21
C ARG A 42 -12.21 -8.94 -5.05
N PRO A 43 -13.40 -9.55 -5.10
CA PRO A 43 -13.81 -10.53 -4.09
C PRO A 43 -12.82 -11.70 -4.08
N HIS A 44 -12.30 -12.05 -2.91
CA HIS A 44 -11.43 -13.20 -2.80
C HIS A 44 -12.26 -14.50 -2.90
N PRO A 45 -11.80 -15.56 -3.60
CA PRO A 45 -12.58 -16.80 -3.75
C PRO A 45 -13.06 -17.43 -2.43
N TYR A 46 -12.31 -17.23 -1.35
CA TYR A 46 -12.68 -17.71 -0.03
C TYR A 46 -13.87 -16.94 0.58
N GLU A 47 -14.11 -15.69 0.19
CA GLU A 47 -15.30 -14.93 0.61
C GLU A 47 -16.59 -15.60 0.13
N PHE A 48 -16.57 -16.23 -1.05
CA PHE A 48 -17.72 -17.03 -1.51
C PHE A 48 -17.97 -18.23 -0.58
N ALA A 49 -16.94 -18.93 -0.13
CA ALA A 49 -17.12 -20.04 0.81
C ALA A 49 -17.70 -19.60 2.18
N LEU A 50 -17.47 -18.35 2.57
CA LEU A 50 -17.95 -17.81 3.85
C LEU A 50 -19.37 -17.24 3.77
N TYR A 51 -19.74 -16.65 2.63
CA TYR A 51 -20.95 -15.82 2.53
C TYR A 51 -21.95 -16.26 1.46
N TYR A 52 -21.68 -17.30 0.67
CA TYR A 52 -22.60 -17.72 -0.40
C TYR A 52 -23.92 -18.32 0.10
N ASP A 53 -23.92 -18.94 1.28
CA ASP A 53 -25.08 -19.65 1.85
C ASP A 53 -25.81 -18.84 2.94
N VAL A 54 -25.40 -17.59 3.17
CA VAL A 54 -25.96 -16.67 4.18
C VAL A 54 -27.21 -15.96 3.65
#